data_AF-A0A7S2S2I2-F1
#
_entry.id   AF-A0A7S2S2I2-F1
#
_cell.length_a   1.000
_cell.length_b   1.000
_cell.length_c   1.000
_cell.angle_alpha   90.00
_cell.angle_beta   90.00
_cell.angle_gamma   90.00
#
_symmetry.space_group_name_H-M   'P 1'
#
loop_
_entity.id
_entity.type
_entity.pdbx_description
1 polymer ?
#
loop_
_entity_poly.entity_id
_entity_poly.type
_entity_poly.pdbx_seq_one_letter_code
_entity_poly.pdbx_strand_id
1 'polypeptide(L)'
;RWGTMSAAEKKPFEDQATKAKAAYEKAMEAYKKTDEFKEEQKEKSGAKRKSSKDESAPKRTKSAYFFFLDEVRAPIMKELDTKKVGHVAKEAGARWQTMSAADKKK
;
A
#
# COMPACT_ATOMS: atom_id res chain seq x y z
N ARG A 1 -5.30 25.36 35.91
CA ARG A 1 -4.01 26.09 35.94
C ARG A 1 -2.87 25.13 35.57
N TRP A 2 -2.71 24.79 34.28
CA TRP A 2 -1.50 24.10 33.78
C TRP A 2 -0.50 25.13 33.22
N GLY A 3 -0.99 26.17 32.55
CA GLY A 3 -0.17 27.25 31.99
C GLY A 3 0.63 28.07 33.01
N THR A 4 0.22 28.10 34.28
CA THR A 4 0.90 28.87 35.35
C THR A 4 1.84 28.03 36.22
N MET A 5 1.92 26.71 36.02
CA MET A 5 2.87 25.87 36.76
C MET A 5 4.26 25.99 36.14
N SER A 6 5.28 26.17 36.98
CA SER A 6 6.67 26.26 36.55
C SER A 6 7.14 24.92 35.95
N ALA A 7 8.19 24.95 35.13
CA ALA A 7 8.76 23.73 34.55
C ALA A 7 9.14 22.69 35.63
N ALA A 8 9.56 23.15 36.81
CA ALA A 8 9.90 22.30 37.94
C ALA A 8 8.68 21.55 38.52
N GLU A 9 7.52 22.20 38.56
CA GLU A 9 6.28 21.58 39.05
C GLU A 9 5.62 20.68 37.99
N LYS A 10 5.85 20.95 36.70
CA LYS A 10 5.41 20.11 35.59
C LYS A 10 6.29 18.88 35.37
N LYS A 11 7.58 18.97 35.71
CA LYS A 11 8.56 17.89 35.56
C LYS A 11 8.09 16.53 36.09
N PRO A 12 7.54 16.38 37.31
CA PRO A 12 7.04 15.08 37.78
C PRO A 12 5.85 14.57 36.96
N PHE A 13 4.99 15.46 36.45
CA PHE A 13 3.87 15.07 35.60
C PHE A 13 4.31 14.69 34.18
N GLU A 14 5.35 15.34 33.64
CA GLU A 14 5.98 14.96 32.36
C GLU A 14 6.71 13.61 32.49
N ASP A 15 7.45 13.40 33.58
CA ASP A 15 8.09 12.11 33.90
C ASP A 15 7.03 11.00 34.07
N GLN A 16 5.90 11.27 34.72
CA GLN A 16 4.77 10.33 34.79
C GLN A 16 4.13 10.08 33.42
N ALA A 17 3.94 11.12 32.60
CA ALA A 17 3.36 11.02 31.27
C ALA A 17 4.24 10.19 30.32
N THR A 18 5.57 10.38 30.36
CA THR A 18 6.50 9.59 29.55
C THR A 18 6.48 8.11 29.95
N LYS A 19 6.44 7.83 31.26
CA LYS A 19 6.32 6.45 31.77
C LYS A 19 4.99 5.81 31.36
N ALA A 20 3.88 6.54 31.49
CA ALA A 20 2.56 6.06 31.08
C ALA A 20 2.49 5.81 29.57
N LYS A 21 3.06 6.71 28.77
CA LYS A 21 3.15 6.56 27.31
C LYS A 21 3.97 5.35 26.91
N ALA A 22 5.13 5.12 27.54
CA ALA A 22 5.95 3.94 27.29
C ALA A 22 5.24 2.63 27.66
N ALA A 23 4.47 2.62 28.76
CA ALA A 23 3.65 1.48 29.15
C ALA A 23 2.53 1.22 28.14
N TYR A 24 1.85 2.27 27.69
CA TYR A 24 0.80 2.18 26.66
C TYR A 24 1.35 1.67 25.33
N GLU A 25 2.51 2.17 24.89
CA GLU A 25 3.13 1.71 23.65
C GLU A 25 3.48 0.23 23.72
N LYS A 26 4.06 -0.25 24.83
CA LYS A 26 4.32 -1.68 25.04
C LYS A 26 3.03 -2.51 25.03
N ALA A 27 1.97 -2.03 25.67
CA ALA A 27 0.66 -2.70 25.68
C ALA A 27 0.04 -2.72 24.27
N MET A 28 0.17 -1.64 23.50
CA MET A 28 -0.28 -1.57 22.12
C MET A 28 0.54 -2.48 21.20
N GLU A 29 1.85 -2.60 21.40
CA GLU A 29 2.68 -3.55 20.64
C GLU A 29 2.33 -5.00 20.97
N ALA A 30 1.94 -5.31 22.20
CA ALA A 30 1.41 -6.62 22.58
C ALA A 30 0.03 -6.85 21.94
N TYR A 31 -0.87 -5.85 22.01
CA TYR A 31 -2.20 -5.89 21.40
C TYR A 31 -2.12 -6.03 19.88
N LYS A 32 -1.24 -5.30 19.20
CA LYS A 32 -1.04 -5.42 17.75
C LYS A 32 -0.57 -6.82 17.30
N LYS A 33 0.03 -7.59 18.21
CA LYS A 33 0.50 -8.96 17.95
C LYS A 33 -0.59 -10.00 18.19
N THR A 34 -1.68 -9.66 18.88
CA THR A 34 -2.78 -10.61 19.10
C THR A 34 -3.45 -10.96 17.78
N ASP A 35 -4.03 -12.16 17.73
CA ASP A 35 -4.76 -12.60 16.54
C ASP A 35 -6.01 -11.75 16.31
N GLU A 36 -6.65 -11.21 17.35
CA GLU A 36 -7.77 -10.26 17.23
C GLU A 36 -7.37 -8.98 16.47
N PHE A 37 -6.24 -8.35 16.79
CA PHE A 37 -5.82 -7.15 16.06
C PHE A 37 -5.41 -7.49 14.62
N LYS A 38 -4.74 -8.63 14.41
CA LYS A 38 -4.37 -9.08 13.06
C LYS A 38 -5.59 -9.43 12.22
N GLU A 39 -6.62 -10.03 12.82
CA GLU A 39 -7.86 -10.39 12.15
C GLU A 39 -8.68 -9.13 11.83
N GLU A 40 -8.78 -8.18 12.77
CA GLU A 40 -9.41 -6.88 12.52
C GLU A 40 -8.66 -6.07 11.45
N GLN A 41 -7.33 -6.08 11.46
CA GLN A 41 -6.52 -5.46 10.40
C GLN A 41 -6.70 -6.19 9.06
N LYS A 42 -6.83 -7.51 9.06
CA LYS A 42 -7.07 -8.32 7.86
C LYS A 42 -8.48 -8.10 7.30
N GLU A 43 -9.48 -7.87 8.16
CA GLU A 43 -10.84 -7.53 7.77
C GLU A 43 -10.90 -6.10 7.20
N LYS A 44 -10.29 -5.12 7.89
CA LYS A 44 -10.18 -3.72 7.41
C LYS A 44 -9.32 -3.58 6.15
N SER A 45 -8.34 -4.47 5.94
CA SER A 45 -7.56 -4.57 4.69
C SER A 45 -8.15 -5.55 3.67
N GLY A 46 -9.27 -6.20 4.01
CA GLY A 46 -9.91 -7.29 3.27
C GLY A 46 -10.67 -6.87 2.01
N ALA A 47 -10.92 -5.58 1.80
CA ALA A 47 -11.63 -5.12 0.60
C ALA A 47 -10.83 -5.21 -0.71
N LYS A 48 -9.55 -5.64 -0.71
CA LYS A 48 -8.78 -5.70 -1.97
C LYS A 48 -7.68 -6.75 -2.06
N ARG A 49 -7.87 -7.97 -1.57
CA ARG A 49 -6.98 -9.07 -1.98
C ARG A 49 -7.71 -10.35 -2.38
N LYS A 50 -7.77 -10.48 -3.71
CA LYS A 50 -7.75 -11.70 -4.51
C LYS A 50 -9.02 -12.53 -4.41
N SER A 51 -9.95 -12.24 -5.33
CA SER A 51 -10.93 -13.23 -5.77
C SER A 51 -10.18 -14.54 -5.95
N SER A 52 -10.55 -15.55 -5.17
CA SER A 52 -10.09 -16.93 -5.33
C SER A 52 -10.06 -17.21 -6.81
N LYS A 53 -8.88 -17.55 -7.32
CA LYS A 53 -8.74 -17.98 -8.70
C LYS A 53 -9.34 -19.38 -8.70
N ASP A 54 -10.66 -19.49 -8.75
CA ASP A 54 -11.32 -20.78 -8.94
C ASP A 54 -10.72 -21.39 -10.20
N GLU A 55 -9.97 -22.49 -10.04
CA GLU A 55 -9.32 -23.18 -11.16
C GLU A 55 -10.35 -23.70 -12.17
N SER A 56 -11.61 -23.85 -11.74
CA SER A 56 -12.78 -24.17 -12.56
C SER A 56 -13.41 -22.96 -13.25
N ALA A 57 -13.07 -21.72 -12.88
CA ALA A 57 -13.62 -20.53 -13.50
C ALA A 57 -12.76 -20.09 -14.71
N PRO A 58 -13.39 -19.72 -15.84
CA PRO A 58 -12.66 -19.29 -17.03
C PRO A 58 -11.75 -18.10 -16.71
N LYS A 59 -10.51 -18.16 -17.21
CA LYS A 59 -9.53 -17.10 -16.99
C LYS A 59 -10.07 -15.81 -17.59
N ARG A 60 -10.17 -14.76 -16.76
CA ARG A 60 -10.59 -13.41 -17.21
C ARG A 60 -9.84 -13.02 -18.48
N THR A 61 -10.60 -12.50 -19.44
CA THR A 61 -10.05 -11.97 -20.69
C THR A 61 -9.07 -10.84 -20.39
N LYS A 62 -8.04 -10.68 -21.23
CA LYS A 62 -7.14 -9.52 -21.14
C LYS A 62 -7.93 -8.27 -21.53
N SER A 63 -7.73 -7.17 -20.81
CA SER A 63 -8.28 -5.86 -21.20
C SER A 63 -7.43 -5.23 -22.32
N ALA A 64 -7.96 -4.21 -23.00
CA ALA A 64 -7.25 -3.46 -24.05
C ALA A 64 -5.84 -2.99 -23.61
N TYR A 65 -5.71 -2.54 -22.35
CA TYR A 65 -4.42 -2.15 -21.78
C TYR A 65 -3.40 -3.31 -21.70
N PHE A 66 -3.86 -4.55 -21.43
CA PHE A 66 -2.96 -5.70 -21.39
C PHE A 66 -2.50 -6.13 -22.79
N PHE A 67 -3.33 -5.95 -23.83
CA PHE A 67 -2.91 -6.16 -25.21
C PHE A 67 -1.88 -5.11 -25.63
N PHE A 68 -2.13 -3.84 -25.32
CA PHE A 68 -1.15 -2.76 -25.54
C PHE A 68 0.17 -3.04 -24.82
N LEU A 69 0.12 -3.44 -23.54
CA LEU A 69 1.32 -3.79 -22.77
C LEU A 69 2.13 -4.91 -23.42
N ASP A 70 1.49 -5.94 -23.99
CA ASP A 70 2.20 -7.04 -24.66
C ASP A 70 3.03 -6.53 -25.86
N GLU A 71 2.53 -5.55 -26.61
CA GLU A 71 3.22 -4.94 -27.75
C GLU A 71 4.34 -3.98 -27.31
N VAL A 72 4.10 -3.14 -26.31
CA VAL A 72 5.05 -2.08 -25.92
C VAL A 72 6.07 -2.51 -24.87
N ARG A 73 5.85 -3.63 -24.17
CA ARG A 73 6.77 -4.11 -23.12
C ARG A 73 8.13 -4.47 -23.68
N ALA A 74 8.20 -5.17 -24.81
CA ALA A 74 9.46 -5.56 -25.45
C ALA A 74 10.31 -4.35 -25.90
N PRO A 75 9.76 -3.33 -26.59
CA PRO A 75 10.53 -2.14 -26.95
C PRO A 75 10.93 -1.31 -25.73
N ILE A 76 10.04 -1.12 -24.74
CA ILE A 76 10.39 -0.37 -23.51
C ILE A 76 11.49 -1.09 -22.71
N MET A 77 11.47 -2.43 -22.65
CA MET A 77 12.55 -3.19 -22.00
C MET A 77 13.89 -2.99 -22.67
N LYS A 78 13.93 -2.91 -24.01
CA LYS A 78 15.15 -2.64 -24.77
C LYS A 78 15.63 -1.19 -24.60
N GLU A 79 14.70 -0.24 -24.62
CA GLU A 79 14.99 1.20 -24.49
C GLU A 79 15.55 1.54 -23.10
N LEU A 80 15.00 0.93 -22.05
CA LEU A 80 15.43 1.15 -20.67
C LEU A 80 16.57 0.22 -20.21
N ASP A 81 17.01 -0.71 -21.06
CA ASP A 81 17.91 -1.84 -20.74
C ASP A 81 17.61 -2.50 -19.38
N THR A 82 16.31 -2.57 -19.02
CA THR A 82 15.89 -2.99 -17.68
C THR A 82 15.08 -4.27 -17.75
N LYS A 83 15.54 -5.29 -17.02
CA LYS A 83 14.78 -6.53 -16.80
C LYS A 83 13.69 -6.38 -15.74
N LYS A 84 13.67 -5.24 -15.03
CA LYS A 84 12.69 -4.96 -13.98
C LYS A 84 11.35 -4.57 -14.59
N VAL A 85 10.43 -5.53 -14.60
CA VAL A 85 9.04 -5.37 -15.09
C VAL A 85 8.32 -4.17 -14.45
N GLY A 86 8.65 -3.82 -13.20
CA GLY A 86 8.05 -2.67 -12.52
C GLY A 86 8.38 -1.31 -13.16
N HIS A 87 9.59 -1.11 -13.68
CA HIS A 87 9.94 0.13 -14.39
C HIS A 87 9.28 0.19 -15.76
N VAL A 88 9.27 -0.93 -16.47
CA VAL A 88 8.62 -1.07 -17.77
C VAL A 88 7.11 -0.81 -17.67
N ALA A 89 6.45 -1.34 -16.65
CA ALA A 89 5.03 -1.13 -16.43
C ALA A 89 4.68 0.33 -16.10
N LYS A 90 5.58 1.06 -15.41
CA LYS A 90 5.42 2.50 -15.15
C LYS A 90 5.49 3.31 -16.44
N GLU A 91 6.52 3.08 -17.26
CA GLU A 91 6.67 3.77 -18.54
C GLU A 91 5.54 3.43 -19.51
N ALA A 92 5.14 2.16 -19.59
CA ALA A 92 4.00 1.76 -20.42
C ALA A 92 2.69 2.38 -19.95
N GLY A 93 2.49 2.51 -18.64
CA GLY A 93 1.33 3.20 -18.07
C GLY A 93 1.32 4.68 -18.40
N ALA A 94 2.47 5.35 -18.35
CA ALA A 94 2.61 6.75 -18.74
C ALA A 94 2.31 6.93 -20.24
N ARG A 95 2.89 6.09 -21.12
CA ARG A 95 2.61 6.09 -22.56
C ARG A 95 1.13 5.85 -22.83
N TRP A 96 0.51 4.89 -22.15
CA TRP A 96 -0.92 4.63 -22.27
C TRP A 96 -1.74 5.84 -21.86
N GLN A 97 -1.43 6.53 -20.76
CA GLN A 97 -2.17 7.75 -20.37
C GLN A 97 -2.10 8.84 -21.44
N THR A 98 -0.94 9.02 -22.07
CA THR A 98 -0.73 9.97 -23.17
C THR A 98 -1.39 9.55 -24.49
N MET A 99 -1.69 8.27 -24.70
CA MET A 99 -2.42 7.82 -25.89
C MET A 99 -3.86 8.32 -25.91
N SER A 100 -4.34 8.67 -27.11
CA SER A 100 -5.69 9.20 -27.30
C SER A 100 -6.76 8.15 -26.96
N ALA A 101 -7.98 8.58 -26.63
CA ALA A 101 -9.09 7.66 -26.36
C ALA A 101 -9.44 6.76 -27.57
N ALA A 102 -9.03 7.15 -28.78
CA ALA A 102 -9.20 6.36 -29.99
C ALA A 102 -8.24 5.15 -30.02
N ASP A 103 -6.98 5.35 -29.64
CA ASP A 103 -5.98 4.26 -29.58
C ASP A 103 -6.27 3.29 -28.43
N LYS A 104 -6.93 3.76 -27.37
CA LYS A 104 -7.35 2.95 -26.21
C LYS A 104 -8.57 2.06 -26.46
N LYS A 105 -9.28 2.26 -27.58
CA LYS A 105 -10.53 1.56 -27.93
C LYS A 105 -10.34 0.45 -28.98
N LYS A 106 -9.11 0.21 -29.43
CA LYS A 106 -8.76 -0.85 -30.38
C LYS A 106 -8.68 -2.21 -29.68
#